data_AF-X1EQY4-F1
#
_entry.id   AF-X1EQY4-F1
#
_cell.length_a   1.000
_cell.length_b   1.000
_cell.length_c   1.000
_cell.angle_alpha   90.00
_cell.angle_beta   90.00
_cell.angle_gamma   90.00
#
_symmetry.space_group_name_H-M   'P 1'
#
loop_
_entity.id
_entity.type
_entity.pdbx_description
1 polymer ?
#
loop_
_entity_poly.entity_id
_entity_poly.type
_entity_poly.pdbx_seq_one_letter_code
_entity_poly.pdbx_strand_id
1 'polypeptide(L)'
;EDASYIVSTAEYKRVWAFTDQQISGIRNLYKKRVYDENQTRDKLSRLNLPAEQINVLMQQWHYEKVEELDATWTTAQTLKFFKRGLISIQRVEQELTLNGYNSERTNILIRDAQWTK
;
A
#
# COMPACT_ATOMS: atom_id res chain seq x y z
N GLU A 1 2.36 42.00 -24.78
CA GLU A 1 2.17 41.43 -23.43
C GLU A 1 1.77 39.94 -23.44
N ASP A 2 1.53 39.31 -24.61
CA ASP A 2 1.12 37.90 -24.72
C ASP A 2 2.21 36.84 -24.49
N ALA A 3 3.48 37.16 -24.75
CA ALA A 3 4.59 36.20 -24.58
C ALA A 3 4.78 35.79 -23.10
N SER A 4 4.52 36.70 -22.16
CA SER A 4 4.68 36.44 -20.72
C SER A 4 3.60 35.49 -20.15
N TYR A 5 2.40 35.46 -20.75
CA TYR A 5 1.30 34.60 -20.33
C TYR A 5 1.44 33.16 -20.86
N ILE A 6 1.99 33.01 -22.07
CA ILE A 6 2.23 31.69 -22.67
C ILE A 6 3.42 30.98 -21.99
N VAL A 7 4.48 31.71 -21.66
CA VAL A 7 5.66 31.18 -20.96
C VAL A 7 5.29 30.70 -19.55
N SER A 8 4.51 31.48 -18.80
CA SER A 8 4.07 31.09 -17.45
C SER A 8 3.21 29.82 -17.43
N THR A 9 2.34 29.66 -18.43
CA THR A 9 1.50 28.46 -18.56
C THR A 9 2.31 27.22 -18.96
N ALA A 10 3.32 27.38 -19.83
CA ALA A 10 4.20 26.29 -20.24
C ALA A 10 5.13 25.83 -19.11
N GLU A 11 5.69 26.76 -18.34
CA GLU A 11 6.51 26.45 -17.16
C GLU A 11 5.70 25.76 -16.07
N TYR A 12 4.47 26.22 -15.82
CA TYR A 12 3.56 25.58 -14.86
C TYR A 12 3.24 24.13 -15.24
N LYS A 13 2.94 23.87 -16.52
CA LYS A 13 2.70 22.52 -17.04
C LYS A 13 3.92 21.61 -16.87
N ARG A 14 5.13 22.15 -17.09
CA ARG A 14 6.38 21.39 -16.95
C ARG A 14 6.66 21.01 -15.50
N VAL A 15 6.47 21.95 -14.56
CA VAL A 15 6.63 21.69 -13.12
C VAL A 15 5.62 20.64 -12.67
N TRP A 16 4.36 20.75 -13.08
CA TRP A 16 3.34 19.76 -12.75
C TRP A 16 3.64 18.37 -13.30
N ALA A 17 4.08 18.26 -14.55
CA ALA A 17 4.46 16.98 -15.14
C ALA A 17 5.62 16.32 -14.38
N PHE A 18 6.59 17.10 -13.93
CA PHE A 18 7.69 16.60 -13.13
C PHE A 18 7.25 16.13 -11.74
N THR A 19 6.38 16.88 -11.06
CA THR A 19 5.80 16.47 -9.77
C THR A 19 4.98 15.18 -9.91
N ASP A 20 4.19 15.04 -10.97
CA ASP A 20 3.39 13.84 -11.24
C ASP A 20 4.27 12.59 -11.45
N GLN A 21 5.39 12.73 -12.17
CA GLN A 21 6.38 11.66 -12.31
C GLN A 21 6.97 11.24 -10.96
N GLN A 22 7.27 12.19 -10.07
CA GLN A 22 7.78 11.87 -8.74
C GLN A 22 6.73 11.18 -7.86
N ILE A 23 5.47 11.64 -7.90
CA ILE A 23 4.35 11.00 -7.21
C ILE A 23 4.21 9.55 -7.68
N SER A 24 4.26 9.31 -9.00
CA SER A 24 4.19 7.96 -9.58
C SER A 24 5.35 7.06 -9.14
N GLY A 25 6.57 7.59 -9.05
CA GLY A 25 7.72 6.86 -8.52
C GLY A 25 7.54 6.46 -7.05
N ILE A 26 7.07 7.39 -6.21
CA ILE A 26 6.78 7.16 -4.80
C ILE A 26 5.68 6.12 -4.62
N ARG A 27 4.58 6.22 -5.40
CA ARG A 27 3.49 5.23 -5.43
C ARG A 27 4.02 3.82 -5.69
N ASN A 28 4.85 3.65 -6.71
CA ASN A 28 5.39 2.34 -7.06
C ASN A 28 6.23 1.73 -5.93
N LEU A 29 7.04 2.54 -5.25
CA LEU A 29 7.84 2.08 -4.11
C LEU A 29 6.97 1.72 -2.90
N TYR A 30 5.89 2.48 -2.66
CA TYR A 30 4.92 2.16 -1.61
C TYR A 30 4.13 0.87 -1.89
N LYS A 31 3.66 0.68 -3.13
CA LYS A 31 2.97 -0.55 -3.57
C LYS A 31 3.88 -1.77 -3.42
N LYS A 32 5.15 -1.65 -3.83
CA LYS A 32 6.19 -2.68 -3.67
C LYS A 32 6.70 -2.87 -2.23
N ARG A 33 6.12 -2.17 -1.24
CA ARG A 33 6.49 -2.23 0.18
C ARG A 33 7.94 -1.82 0.47
N VAL A 34 8.60 -1.13 -0.46
CA VAL A 34 9.91 -0.52 -0.23
C VAL A 34 9.78 0.66 0.72
N TYR A 35 8.66 1.40 0.61
CA TYR A 35 8.26 2.41 1.58
C TYR A 35 7.08 1.95 2.41
N ASP A 36 7.16 2.21 3.71
CA ASP A 36 6.00 2.18 4.60
C ASP A 36 5.15 3.46 4.47
N GLU A 37 4.04 3.52 5.20
CA GLU A 37 3.10 4.66 5.13
C GLU A 37 3.75 5.97 5.58
N ASN A 38 4.53 5.96 6.66
CA ASN A 38 5.17 7.16 7.19
C ASN A 38 6.25 7.66 6.22
N GLN A 39 7.10 6.75 5.72
CA GLN A 39 8.11 7.07 4.72
C GLN A 39 7.50 7.65 3.44
N THR A 40 6.36 7.10 3.00
CA THR A 40 5.67 7.56 1.79
C THR A 40 5.11 8.96 1.97
N ARG A 41 4.45 9.22 3.10
CA ARG A 41 3.94 10.55 3.46
C ARG A 41 5.08 11.58 3.56
N ASP A 42 6.21 11.20 4.14
CA ASP A 42 7.40 12.04 4.25
C ASP A 42 8.02 12.39 2.90
N LYS A 43 7.96 11.48 1.93
CA LYS A 43 8.44 11.75 0.56
C LYS A 43 7.48 12.65 -0.20
N LEU A 44 6.17 12.45 -0.02
CA LEU A 44 5.15 13.29 -0.65
C LEU A 44 5.13 14.72 -0.10
N SER A 45 5.34 14.90 1.22
CA SER A 45 5.39 16.23 1.83
C SER A 45 6.56 17.08 1.31
N ARG A 46 7.69 16.45 0.99
CA ARG A 46 8.85 17.11 0.35
C ARG A 46 8.59 17.62 -1.07
N LEU A 47 7.50 17.18 -1.69
CA LEU A 47 7.02 17.73 -2.97
C LEU A 47 6.15 18.98 -2.78
N ASN A 48 6.02 19.48 -1.54
CA ASN A 48 5.15 20.59 -1.15
C ASN A 48 3.67 20.35 -1.46
N LEU A 49 3.25 19.07 -1.43
CA LEU A 49 1.84 18.72 -1.59
C LEU A 49 1.05 19.09 -0.31
N PRO A 50 -0.17 19.63 -0.44
CA PRO A 50 -1.06 19.82 0.70
C PRO A 50 -1.33 18.50 1.42
N ALA A 51 -1.42 18.55 2.75
CA ALA A 51 -1.67 17.36 3.57
C ALA A 51 -2.93 16.58 3.14
N GLU A 52 -3.99 17.29 2.73
CA GLU A 52 -5.23 16.66 2.26
C GLU A 52 -5.02 15.87 0.95
N GLN A 53 -4.21 16.41 0.03
CA GLN A 53 -3.86 15.70 -1.20
C GLN A 53 -3.04 14.44 -0.91
N ILE A 54 -2.12 14.51 0.05
CA ILE A 54 -1.35 13.35 0.52
C ILE A 54 -2.30 12.30 1.10
N ASN A 55 -3.29 12.71 1.91
CA ASN A 55 -4.28 11.80 2.49
C ASN A 55 -5.06 11.05 1.41
N VAL A 56 -5.54 11.77 0.39
CA VAL A 56 -6.28 11.19 -0.74
C VAL A 56 -5.41 10.20 -1.53
N LEU A 57 -4.17 10.58 -1.86
CA LEU A 57 -3.24 9.68 -2.56
C LEU A 57 -2.96 8.41 -1.76
N MET A 58 -2.67 8.54 -0.46
CA MET A 58 -2.41 7.40 0.41
C MET A 58 -3.63 6.48 0.55
N GLN A 59 -4.84 7.05 0.64
CA GLN A 59 -6.07 6.27 0.69
C GLN A 59 -6.30 5.51 -0.63
N GLN A 60 -6.12 6.18 -1.78
CA GLN A 60 -6.24 5.53 -3.09
C GLN A 60 -5.24 4.37 -3.20
N TRP A 61 -3.97 4.60 -2.87
CA TRP A 61 -2.94 3.57 -3.00
C TRP A 61 -3.08 2.44 -2.00
N HIS A 62 -3.68 2.69 -0.84
CA HIS A 62 -4.04 1.64 0.10
C HIS A 62 -5.01 0.64 -0.56
N TYR A 63 -6.05 1.13 -1.24
CA TYR A 63 -6.99 0.25 -1.97
C TYR A 63 -6.31 -0.50 -3.12
N GLU A 64 -5.46 0.16 -3.90
CA GLU A 64 -4.72 -0.47 -5.01
C GLU A 64 -3.71 -1.53 -4.53
N LYS A 65 -3.08 -1.30 -3.37
CA LYS A 65 -2.16 -2.25 -2.74
C LYS A 65 -2.90 -3.48 -2.22
N VAL A 66 -4.17 -3.33 -1.83
CA VAL A 66 -5.04 -4.44 -1.43
C VAL A 66 -5.47 -5.27 -2.65
N GLU A 67 -5.61 -4.69 -3.84
CA GLU A 67 -5.87 -5.44 -5.08
C GLU A 67 -4.66 -6.27 -5.58
N GLU A 68 -3.42 -5.88 -5.26
CA GLU A 68 -2.19 -6.63 -5.63
C GLU A 68 -1.77 -7.73 -4.64
N LEU A 69 -2.67 -8.08 -3.71
CA LEU A 69 -2.45 -9.11 -2.71
C LEU A 69 -2.69 -10.50 -3.32
N ASP A 70 -1.63 -11.06 -3.91
CA ASP A 70 -1.60 -12.38 -4.55
C ASP A 70 -1.59 -13.52 -3.50
N ALA A 71 -2.55 -13.47 -2.56
CA ALA A 71 -2.76 -14.56 -1.62
C ALA A 71 -3.19 -15.81 -2.39
N THR A 72 -2.48 -16.91 -2.16
CA THR A 72 -2.82 -18.19 -2.81
C THR A 72 -4.21 -18.65 -2.39
N TRP A 73 -4.60 -18.28 -1.16
CA TRP A 73 -5.85 -18.68 -0.54
C TRP A 73 -6.49 -17.52 0.23
N THR A 74 -7.82 -17.52 0.24
CA THR A 74 -8.61 -16.64 1.14
C THR A 74 -8.28 -16.93 2.60
N THR A 75 -8.50 -15.96 3.49
CA THR A 75 -8.39 -16.14 4.96
C THR A 75 -9.06 -17.42 5.45
N ALA A 76 -10.28 -17.69 4.98
CA ALA A 76 -11.05 -18.87 5.40
C ALA A 76 -10.39 -20.19 4.94
N GLN A 77 -9.86 -20.23 3.72
CA GLN A 77 -9.13 -21.38 3.20
C GLN A 77 -7.81 -21.59 3.96
N THR A 78 -7.03 -20.52 4.17
CA THR A 78 -5.77 -20.55 4.94
C THR A 78 -5.98 -21.09 6.35
N LEU A 79 -6.95 -20.56 7.09
CA LEU A 79 -7.26 -21.03 8.44
C LEU A 79 -7.78 -22.47 8.46
N LYS A 80 -8.59 -22.86 7.47
CA LYS A 80 -9.06 -24.24 7.31
C LYS A 80 -7.90 -25.21 7.06
N PHE A 81 -6.95 -24.85 6.21
CA PHE A 81 -5.78 -25.69 5.92
C PHE A 81 -4.85 -25.78 7.13
N PHE A 82 -4.66 -24.68 7.84
CA PHE A 82 -3.88 -24.66 9.08
C PHE A 82 -4.49 -25.55 10.17
N LYS A 83 -5.79 -25.41 10.43
CA LYS A 83 -6.51 -26.25 11.40
C LYS A 83 -6.46 -27.74 11.07
N ARG A 84 -6.33 -28.08 9.78
CA ARG A 84 -6.16 -29.45 9.29
C ARG A 84 -4.71 -29.93 9.24
N GLY A 85 -3.74 -29.10 9.63
CA GLY A 85 -2.32 -29.42 9.57
C GLY A 85 -1.74 -29.55 8.16
N LEU A 86 -2.42 -28.99 7.14
CA LEU A 86 -2.00 -29.09 5.74
C LEU A 86 -0.93 -28.07 5.36
N ILE A 87 -0.78 -27.01 6.15
CA ILE A 87 0.22 -25.95 5.94
C ILE A 87 0.86 -25.57 7.27
N SER A 88 2.11 -25.10 7.22
CA SER A 88 2.87 -24.67 8.41
C SER A 88 2.39 -23.32 8.94
N ILE A 89 2.73 -23.01 10.20
CA ILE A 89 2.45 -21.70 10.80
C ILE A 89 3.10 -20.55 10.01
N GLN A 90 4.34 -20.73 9.54
CA GLN A 90 5.02 -19.72 8.72
C GLN A 90 4.27 -19.48 7.41
N ARG A 91 3.69 -20.54 6.82
CA ARG A 91 2.89 -20.40 5.60
C ARG A 91 1.59 -19.65 5.87
N VAL A 92 0.96 -19.86 7.02
CA VAL A 92 -0.23 -19.12 7.44
C VAL A 92 0.07 -17.65 7.66
N GLU A 93 1.16 -17.33 8.34
CA GLU A 93 1.60 -15.95 8.55
C GLU A 93 1.84 -15.24 7.22
N GLN A 94 2.51 -15.91 6.28
CA GLN A 94 2.71 -15.41 4.93
C GLN A 94 1.39 -15.15 4.21
N GLU A 95 0.47 -16.11 4.18
CA GLU A 95 -0.82 -15.98 3.50
C GLU A 95 -1.72 -14.93 4.15
N LEU A 96 -1.72 -14.81 5.49
CA LEU A 96 -2.49 -13.76 6.17
C LEU A 96 -1.88 -12.37 5.95
N THR A 97 -0.56 -12.26 5.89
CA THR A 97 0.12 -11.02 5.49
C THR A 97 -0.20 -10.66 4.03
N LEU A 98 -0.23 -11.66 3.14
CA LEU A 98 -0.66 -11.49 1.77
C LEU A 98 -2.14 -11.12 1.70
N ASN A 99 -3.02 -11.63 2.55
CA ASN A 99 -4.42 -11.18 2.64
C ASN A 99 -4.58 -9.79 3.33
N GLY A 100 -3.48 -9.11 3.68
CA GLY A 100 -3.50 -7.73 4.18
C GLY A 100 -3.64 -7.60 5.71
N TYR A 101 -3.48 -8.70 6.47
CA TYR A 101 -3.49 -8.64 7.93
C TYR A 101 -2.12 -8.21 8.48
N ASN A 102 -2.16 -7.45 9.57
CA ASN A 102 -0.97 -7.11 10.35
C ASN A 102 -0.61 -8.24 11.34
N SER A 103 0.58 -8.16 11.95
CA SER A 103 1.10 -9.20 12.84
C SER A 103 0.19 -9.50 14.04
N GLU A 104 -0.44 -8.47 14.60
CA GLU A 104 -1.37 -8.62 15.73
C GLU A 104 -2.59 -9.46 15.34
N ARG A 105 -3.29 -9.08 14.26
CA ARG A 105 -4.47 -9.81 13.77
C ARG A 105 -4.11 -11.23 13.34
N THR A 106 -2.98 -11.40 12.65
CA THR A 106 -2.45 -12.71 12.24
C THR A 106 -2.28 -13.63 13.45
N ASN A 107 -1.68 -13.15 14.55
CA ASN A 107 -1.46 -13.94 15.76
C ASN A 107 -2.77 -14.36 16.43
N ILE A 108 -3.76 -13.45 16.50
CA ILE A 108 -5.10 -13.76 17.05
C ILE A 108 -5.77 -14.87 16.23
N LEU A 109 -5.78 -14.75 14.90
CA LEU A 109 -6.42 -15.73 14.01
C LEU A 109 -5.74 -17.11 14.08
N ILE A 110 -4.41 -17.15 14.20
CA ILE A 110 -3.66 -18.41 14.38
C ILE A 110 -4.03 -19.09 15.70
N ARG A 111 -4.10 -18.32 16.80
CA ARG A 111 -4.47 -18.85 18.12
C ARG A 111 -5.89 -19.40 18.14
N ASP A 112 -6.84 -18.67 17.57
CA ASP A 112 -8.23 -19.11 17.44
C ASP A 112 -8.34 -20.41 16.63
N ALA A 113 -7.61 -20.52 15.52
CA ALA A 113 -7.64 -21.71 14.68
C ALA A 113 -7.09 -22.98 15.36
N GLN A 114 -6.17 -22.85 16.31
CA GLN A 114 -5.65 -23.95 17.12
C GLN A 114 -6.44 -24.22 18.40
N TRP A 115 -7.32 -23.31 18.80
CA TRP A 115 -8.09 -23.48 20.01
C TRP A 115 -9.03 -24.69 19.88
N THR A 116 -8.85 -25.62 20.82
CA THR A 116 -9.66 -26.82 20.94
C THR A 116 -10.39 -26.73 22.28
N LYS A 117 -11.71 -26.89 22.25
CA LYS A 117 -12.61 -26.72 23.40
C LYS A 117 -12.59 -27.94 24.32
#